data_AF-A0A834B6Y9-F1
#
_entry.id   AF-A0A834B6Y9-F1
#
_cell.length_a   1.000
_cell.length_b   1.000
_cell.length_c   1.000
_cell.angle_alpha   90.00
_cell.angle_beta   90.00
_cell.angle_gamma   90.00
#
_symmetry.space_group_name_H-M   'P 1'
#
loop_
_entity.id
_entity.type
_entity.pdbx_description
1 polymer ?
#
loop_
_entity_poly.entity_id
_entity_poly.type
_entity_poly.pdbx_seq_one_letter_code
_entity_poly.pdbx_strand_id
1 'polypeptide(L)'
;MTILQDLYKSAFFYFEGTFYNDKRYPECRDLSRTIIEWSESHDRGYGKFQTAKMEDFTFNDLHIKLGFPYLYCHQGDCEHVIVITDIRLVHCDDCLDRKLYPLLIKKHWLWTRKCFVCKMYTARWVTNNDSFAPDDPCFFCDVCFRMLHYDSEGNKLGEFLAYPYVDPGTFN
;
A
#
# COMPACT_ATOMS: atom_id res chain seq x y z
N MET A 1 0.17 -11.52 -14.48
CA MET A 1 -0.44 -10.29 -13.93
C MET A 1 0.71 -9.43 -13.48
N THR A 2 1.11 -8.44 -14.28
CA THR A 2 2.22 -7.54 -13.93
C THR A 2 1.72 -6.64 -12.80
N ILE A 3 2.36 -6.70 -11.64
CA ILE A 3 1.97 -5.85 -10.51
C ILE A 3 2.47 -4.44 -10.87
N LEU A 4 1.71 -3.38 -10.57
CA LEU A 4 2.11 -1.99 -10.87
C LEU A 4 3.50 -1.65 -10.29
N GLN A 5 3.89 -2.32 -9.20
CA GLN A 5 5.23 -2.25 -8.60
C GLN A 5 6.36 -2.70 -9.55
N ASP A 6 6.09 -3.63 -10.48
CA ASP A 6 7.07 -4.10 -11.46
C ASP A 6 7.29 -3.09 -12.60
N LEU A 7 6.31 -2.21 -12.84
CA LEU A 7 6.34 -1.19 -13.88
C LEU A 7 6.91 0.14 -13.36
N TYR A 8 6.54 0.52 -12.14
CA TYR A 8 6.92 1.79 -11.51
C TYR A 8 7.83 1.54 -10.31
N LYS A 9 9.12 1.38 -10.60
CA LYS A 9 10.14 0.97 -9.61
C LYS A 9 10.76 2.13 -8.82
N SER A 10 10.40 3.37 -9.15
CA SER A 10 10.97 4.54 -8.47
C SER A 10 10.47 4.57 -7.03
N ALA A 11 11.40 4.70 -6.09
CA ALA A 11 11.11 4.78 -4.67
C ALA A 11 12.22 5.54 -3.92
N PHE A 12 11.93 6.02 -2.72
CA PHE A 12 12.95 6.47 -1.77
C PHE A 12 12.59 6.05 -0.34
N PHE A 13 13.63 5.91 0.48
CA PHE A 13 13.50 6.05 1.92
C PHE A 13 13.96 7.44 2.36
N TYR A 14 13.31 8.00 3.37
CA TYR A 14 13.72 9.24 4.00
C TYR A 14 14.04 9.00 5.48
N PHE A 15 15.32 9.14 5.82
CA PHE A 15 15.85 9.00 7.18
C PHE A 15 16.73 10.21 7.52
N GLU A 16 16.49 10.81 8.70
CA GLU A 16 17.33 11.87 9.29
C GLU A 16 17.78 12.96 8.30
N GLY A 17 16.86 13.51 7.50
CA GLY A 17 17.16 14.58 6.55
C GLY A 17 17.74 14.13 5.21
N THR A 18 17.89 12.83 4.98
CA THR A 18 18.46 12.26 3.76
C THR A 18 17.44 11.42 3.00
N PHE A 19 17.28 11.70 1.71
CA PHE A 19 16.53 10.88 0.76
C PHE A 19 17.44 9.84 0.10
N TYR A 20 17.21 8.57 0.40
CA TYR A 20 17.86 7.42 -0.22
C TYR A 20 17.03 6.98 -1.41
N ASN A 21 17.34 7.51 -2.60
CA ASN A 21 16.59 7.21 -3.82
C ASN A 21 17.04 5.88 -4.41
N ASP A 22 16.09 5.03 -4.79
CA ASP A 22 16.35 3.78 -5.47
C ASP A 22 16.85 4.07 -6.89
N LYS A 23 18.12 3.77 -7.18
CA LYS A 23 18.71 3.92 -8.52
C LYS A 23 19.25 2.59 -9.07
N ARG A 24 18.79 1.46 -8.50
CA ARG A 24 19.17 0.10 -8.92
C ARG A 24 18.79 -0.22 -10.37
N TYR A 25 17.78 0.46 -10.89
CA TYR A 25 17.32 0.28 -12.27
C TYR A 25 17.42 1.61 -13.06
N PRO A 26 17.83 1.57 -14.34
CA PRO A 26 17.95 2.78 -15.16
C PRO A 26 16.65 3.58 -15.32
N GLU A 27 15.49 2.91 -15.22
CA GLU A 27 14.17 3.54 -15.30
C GLU A 27 13.74 4.28 -14.02
N CYS A 28 14.45 4.09 -12.91
CA CYS A 28 14.13 4.77 -11.66
C CYS A 28 14.39 6.27 -11.76
N ARG A 29 13.37 7.06 -11.41
CA ARG A 29 13.43 8.51 -11.33
C ARG A 29 13.68 8.95 -9.91
N ASP A 30 14.32 10.11 -9.77
CA ASP A 30 14.53 10.76 -8.49
C ASP A 30 13.22 11.41 -8.02
N LEU A 31 12.48 10.69 -7.18
CA LEU A 31 11.21 11.17 -6.64
C LEU A 31 11.41 12.27 -5.59
N SER A 32 12.57 12.32 -4.94
CA SER A 32 12.85 13.33 -3.90
C SER A 32 13.04 14.74 -4.45
N ARG A 33 13.40 14.86 -5.74
CA ARG A 33 13.74 16.12 -6.39
C ARG A 33 12.69 17.22 -6.17
N THR A 34 11.43 16.93 -6.43
CA THR A 34 10.35 17.92 -6.31
C THR A 34 10.18 18.40 -4.87
N ILE A 35 10.38 17.52 -3.88
CA ILE A 35 10.27 17.85 -2.46
C ILE A 35 11.42 18.78 -2.06
N ILE A 36 12.64 18.49 -2.53
CA ILE A 36 13.83 19.30 -2.26
C ILE A 36 13.68 20.69 -2.89
N GLU A 37 13.35 20.75 -4.18
CA GLU A 37 13.14 22.02 -4.90
C GLU A 37 12.03 22.86 -4.23
N TRP A 38 10.92 22.23 -3.83
CA TRP A 38 9.86 22.90 -3.09
C TRP A 38 10.33 23.44 -1.74
N SER A 39 11.12 22.66 -0.99
CA SER A 39 11.67 23.07 0.31
C SER A 39 12.66 24.21 0.19
N GLU A 40 13.46 24.27 -0.88
CA GLU A 40 14.46 25.31 -1.12
C GLU A 40 13.87 26.59 -1.74
N SER A 41 12.68 26.51 -2.33
CA SER A 41 12.04 27.65 -3.01
C SER A 41 11.75 28.84 -2.09
N HIS A 42 11.60 28.61 -0.78
CA HIS A 42 11.30 29.63 0.21
C HIS A 42 12.01 29.28 1.52
N ASP A 43 12.45 30.28 2.29
CA ASP A 43 12.94 30.05 3.65
C ASP A 43 11.78 29.60 4.55
N ARG A 44 11.72 28.30 4.81
CA ARG A 44 10.71 27.65 5.63
C ARG A 44 11.27 27.19 6.99
N GLY A 45 12.53 27.49 7.28
CA GLY A 45 13.21 27.03 8.50
C GLY A 45 13.59 25.53 8.50
N TYR A 46 13.48 24.85 7.36
CA TYR A 46 13.98 23.47 7.21
C TYR A 46 15.49 23.46 6.92
N GLY A 47 16.20 22.50 7.49
CA GLY A 47 17.59 22.24 7.11
C GLY A 47 17.68 21.74 5.67
N LYS A 48 18.87 21.87 5.06
CA LYS A 48 19.10 21.36 3.69
C LYS A 48 19.00 19.85 3.66
N PHE A 49 18.04 19.33 2.91
CA PHE A 49 17.92 17.90 2.65
C PHE A 49 19.13 17.39 1.85
N GLN A 50 19.50 16.15 2.13
CA GLN A 50 20.55 15.44 1.41
C GLN A 50 19.94 14.35 0.53
N THR A 51 20.68 13.92 -0.49
CA THR A 51 20.31 12.76 -1.30
C THR A 51 21.44 11.76 -1.36
N ALA A 52 21.08 10.48 -1.39
CA ALA A 52 22.00 9.36 -1.55
C ALA A 52 21.37 8.30 -2.46
N LYS A 53 22.20 7.44 -3.05
CA LYS A 53 21.73 6.24 -3.74
C LYS A 53 21.40 5.18 -2.71
N MET A 54 20.22 4.58 -2.81
CA MET A 54 19.76 3.56 -1.86
C MET A 54 20.66 2.32 -1.87
N GLU A 55 21.13 1.91 -3.04
CA GLU A 55 21.97 0.72 -3.22
C GLU A 55 23.37 0.81 -2.62
N ASP A 56 23.83 2.01 -2.25
CA ASP A 56 25.14 2.23 -1.64
C ASP A 56 25.10 2.11 -0.10
N PHE A 57 23.91 1.88 0.50
CA PHE A 57 23.70 1.89 1.94
C PHE A 57 22.96 0.64 2.42
N THR A 58 23.26 0.24 3.65
CA THR A 58 22.51 -0.77 4.42
C THR A 58 21.92 -0.14 5.68
N PHE A 59 21.03 -0.84 6.38
CA PHE A 59 20.50 -0.35 7.66
C PHE A 59 21.59 -0.08 8.71
N ASN A 60 22.75 -0.73 8.61
CA ASN A 60 23.89 -0.50 9.53
C ASN A 60 24.57 0.86 9.30
N ASP A 61 24.39 1.45 8.12
CA ASP A 61 25.00 2.73 7.73
C ASP A 61 24.10 3.93 8.09
N LEU A 62 22.88 3.67 8.59
CA LEU A 62 21.89 4.69 8.89
C LEU A 62 21.94 5.11 10.36
N HIS A 63 21.80 6.42 10.60
CA HIS A 63 21.46 6.93 11.92
C HIS A 63 19.95 6.76 12.14
N ILE A 64 19.56 5.94 13.12
CA ILE A 64 18.16 5.58 13.36
C ILE A 64 17.82 5.82 14.84
N LYS A 65 16.65 6.40 15.06
CA LYS A 65 15.97 6.51 16.36
C LYS A 65 14.90 5.44 16.45
N LEU A 66 14.94 4.63 17.50
CA LEU A 66 13.89 3.64 17.78
C LEU A 66 12.55 4.33 18.06
N GLY A 67 11.49 3.78 17.49
CA GLY A 67 10.12 4.32 17.63
C GLY A 67 9.86 5.62 16.87
N PHE A 68 10.84 6.18 16.15
CA PHE A 68 10.65 7.39 15.36
C PHE A 68 10.04 7.06 13.98
N PRO A 69 9.06 7.85 13.50
CA PRO A 69 8.47 7.63 12.18
C PRO A 69 9.39 8.15 11.06
N TYR A 70 9.76 7.24 10.17
CA TYR A 70 10.44 7.51 8.91
C TYR A 70 9.49 7.29 7.74
N LEU A 71 9.91 7.64 6.53
CA LEU A 71 9.07 7.58 5.33
C LEU A 71 9.69 6.68 4.27
N TYR A 72 8.86 5.84 3.67
CA TYR A 72 9.11 5.17 2.40
C TYR A 72 8.06 5.63 1.40
N CYS A 73 8.49 6.13 0.25
CA CYS A 73 7.59 6.50 -0.83
C CYS A 73 7.93 5.70 -2.08
N HIS A 74 6.93 5.16 -2.76
CA HIS A 74 7.07 4.49 -4.05
C HIS A 74 5.94 4.90 -5.00
N GLN A 75 6.10 4.63 -6.29
CA GLN A 75 5.11 4.97 -7.34
C GLN A 75 4.80 6.48 -7.49
N GLY A 76 5.53 7.35 -6.78
CA GLY A 76 5.42 8.80 -6.88
C GLY A 76 4.55 9.45 -5.80
N ASP A 77 3.54 8.74 -5.29
CA ASP A 77 2.57 9.25 -4.31
C ASP A 77 2.17 8.23 -3.23
N CYS A 78 2.67 6.99 -3.30
CA CYS A 78 2.34 5.95 -2.33
C CYS A 78 3.29 6.02 -1.12
N GLU A 79 2.86 6.75 -0.09
CA GLU A 79 3.62 7.01 1.13
C GLU A 79 3.32 5.98 2.23
N HIS A 80 4.38 5.46 2.85
CA HIS A 80 4.34 4.48 3.94
C HIS A 80 5.20 4.96 5.10
N VAL A 81 4.61 4.98 6.29
CA VAL A 81 5.39 5.24 7.51
C VAL A 81 6.16 3.98 7.88
N ILE A 82 7.47 4.13 8.09
CA ILE A 82 8.37 3.08 8.52
C ILE A 82 8.83 3.39 9.94
N VAL A 83 8.69 2.43 10.84
CA VAL A 83 9.15 2.57 12.22
C VAL A 83 10.07 1.40 12.53
N ILE A 84 11.28 1.72 13.02
CA ILE A 84 12.17 0.70 13.58
C ILE A 84 11.82 0.54 15.05
N THR A 85 11.21 -0.59 15.40
CA THR A 85 10.68 -0.83 16.74
C THR A 85 11.70 -1.41 17.71
N ASP A 86 12.64 -2.21 17.21
CA ASP A 86 13.64 -2.90 18.03
C ASP A 86 14.92 -3.18 17.22
N ILE A 87 16.06 -3.23 17.90
CA ILE A 87 17.35 -3.66 17.36
C ILE A 87 17.99 -4.58 18.40
N ARG A 88 18.35 -5.80 17.99
CA ARG A 88 18.99 -6.77 18.86
C ARG A 88 20.07 -7.56 18.14
N LEU A 89 20.95 -8.17 18.92
CA LEU A 89 21.92 -9.14 18.41
C LEU A 89 21.20 -10.42 17.93
N VAL A 90 21.81 -11.08 16.94
CA VAL A 90 21.33 -12.36 16.42
C VAL A 90 21.33 -13.40 17.53
N HIS A 91 20.21 -14.10 17.68
CA HIS A 91 19.98 -15.18 18.64
C HIS A 91 19.99 -16.55 17.93
N CYS A 92 20.22 -17.64 18.66
CA CYS A 92 20.23 -18.98 18.07
C CYS A 92 18.85 -19.43 17.55
N ASP A 93 17.78 -18.81 18.03
CA ASP A 93 16.40 -19.06 17.58
C ASP A 93 16.02 -18.26 16.32
N ASP A 94 16.91 -17.39 15.83
CA ASP A 94 16.67 -16.62 14.61
C ASP A 94 16.90 -17.44 13.35
N CYS A 95 16.35 -16.98 12.24
CA CYS A 95 16.76 -17.46 10.94
C CYS A 95 18.22 -17.06 10.68
N LEU A 96 19.15 -18.01 10.76
CA LEU A 96 20.57 -17.72 10.53
C LEU A 96 20.94 -17.63 9.04
N ASP A 97 20.06 -18.09 8.13
CA ASP A 97 20.28 -17.94 6.69
C ASP A 97 19.88 -16.53 6.23
N ARG A 98 20.89 -15.74 5.87
CA ARG A 98 20.74 -14.37 5.37
C ARG A 98 19.92 -14.29 4.08
N LYS A 99 19.87 -15.37 3.27
CA LYS A 99 19.13 -15.39 2.00
C LYS A 99 17.61 -15.43 2.19
N LEU A 100 17.14 -15.79 3.39
CA LEU A 100 15.71 -15.83 3.71
C LEU A 100 15.19 -14.47 4.18
N TYR A 101 16.06 -13.49 4.41
CA TYR A 101 15.65 -12.12 4.71
C TYR A 101 15.30 -11.33 3.44
N PRO A 102 14.37 -10.35 3.52
CA PRO A 102 13.62 -9.94 4.71
C PRO A 102 12.53 -10.94 5.12
N LEU A 103 12.36 -11.16 6.43
CA LEU A 103 11.35 -12.07 6.98
C LEU A 103 10.06 -11.33 7.32
N LEU A 104 8.94 -11.86 6.85
CA LEU A 104 7.62 -11.39 7.25
C LEU A 104 7.23 -12.00 8.60
N ILE A 105 7.43 -11.25 9.69
CA ILE A 105 7.15 -11.73 11.06
C ILE A 105 5.65 -11.61 11.39
N LYS A 106 4.99 -10.58 10.84
CA LYS A 106 3.57 -10.31 11.09
C LYS A 106 2.92 -9.74 9.84
N LYS A 107 1.80 -10.31 9.44
CA LYS A 107 0.89 -9.75 8.44
C LYS A 107 -0.42 -9.38 9.13
N HIS A 108 -0.95 -8.18 8.85
CA HIS A 108 -2.25 -7.82 9.39
C HIS A 108 -3.33 -8.71 8.77
N TRP A 109 -4.19 -9.28 9.61
CA TRP A 109 -5.32 -10.07 9.13
C TRP A 109 -6.41 -9.11 8.63
N LEU A 110 -6.60 -9.06 7.31
CA LEU A 110 -7.66 -8.28 6.71
C LEU A 110 -8.95 -9.11 6.76
N TRP A 111 -10.00 -8.53 7.33
CA TRP A 111 -11.30 -9.17 7.40
C TRP A 111 -11.93 -9.16 6.01
N THR A 112 -12.18 -10.35 5.45
CA THR A 112 -12.85 -10.46 4.15
C THR A 112 -14.30 -9.96 4.28
N ARG A 113 -14.69 -9.02 3.44
CA ARG A 113 -16.05 -8.53 3.30
C ARG A 113 -16.89 -9.56 2.55
N LYS A 114 -17.77 -10.25 3.27
CA LYS A 114 -18.73 -11.19 2.67
C LYS A 114 -19.93 -10.46 2.09
N CYS A 115 -20.54 -11.07 1.07
CA CYS A 115 -21.79 -10.64 0.49
C CYS A 115 -22.87 -10.50 1.57
N PHE A 116 -23.61 -9.40 1.55
CA PHE A 116 -24.66 -9.13 2.52
C PHE A 116 -25.80 -10.15 2.48
N VAL A 117 -26.19 -10.60 1.28
CA VAL A 117 -27.34 -11.50 1.08
C VAL A 117 -27.01 -12.92 1.53
N CYS A 118 -26.01 -13.56 0.91
CA CYS A 118 -25.72 -14.96 1.19
C CYS A 118 -24.80 -15.17 2.41
N LYS A 119 -24.03 -14.15 2.83
CA LYS A 119 -22.98 -14.23 3.86
C LYS A 119 -21.88 -15.29 3.62
N MET A 120 -21.91 -16.03 2.50
CA MET A 120 -20.99 -17.12 2.18
C MET A 120 -19.81 -16.66 1.30
N TYR A 121 -20.14 -16.03 0.17
CA TYR A 121 -19.17 -15.61 -0.82
C TYR A 121 -18.60 -14.23 -0.51
N THR A 122 -17.34 -14.01 -0.88
CA THR A 122 -16.70 -12.69 -0.79
C THR A 122 -17.39 -11.71 -1.73
N ALA A 123 -17.56 -10.47 -1.29
CA ALA A 123 -18.16 -9.43 -2.09
C ALA A 123 -17.29 -9.10 -3.30
N ARG A 124 -17.94 -8.79 -4.42
CA ARG A 124 -17.34 -8.36 -5.69
C ARG A 124 -17.98 -7.08 -6.23
N TRP A 125 -19.11 -6.69 -5.67
CA TRP A 125 -19.84 -5.48 -6.01
C TRP A 125 -20.17 -4.70 -4.75
N VAL A 126 -20.09 -3.38 -4.86
CA VAL A 126 -20.65 -2.45 -3.89
C VAL A 126 -21.70 -1.59 -4.59
N THR A 127 -22.86 -1.43 -3.97
CA THR A 127 -23.92 -0.55 -4.48
C THR A 127 -24.13 0.65 -3.57
N ASN A 128 -24.54 1.76 -4.18
CA ASN A 128 -24.94 2.99 -3.50
C ASN A 128 -26.27 3.51 -4.03
N ASN A 129 -27.02 4.23 -3.19
CA ASN A 129 -28.37 4.71 -3.50
C ASN A 129 -29.28 3.58 -4.04
N ASP A 130 -29.17 2.40 -3.43
CA ASP A 130 -29.80 1.18 -3.90
C ASP A 130 -31.05 0.89 -3.06
N SER A 131 -32.23 1.05 -3.67
CA SER A 131 -33.50 0.86 -2.99
C SER A 131 -33.81 -0.61 -2.66
N PHE A 132 -33.11 -1.56 -3.28
CA PHE A 132 -33.22 -2.98 -2.97
C PHE A 132 -32.26 -3.43 -1.87
N ALA A 133 -31.22 -2.63 -1.61
CA ALA A 133 -30.26 -2.93 -0.57
C ALA A 133 -30.79 -2.53 0.83
N PRO A 134 -30.43 -3.30 1.86
CA PRO A 134 -30.77 -2.97 3.25
C PRO A 134 -29.83 -1.92 3.87
N ASP A 135 -28.65 -1.70 3.30
CA ASP A 135 -27.63 -0.74 3.74
C ASP A 135 -27.15 0.11 2.54
N ASP A 136 -26.53 1.26 2.81
CA ASP A 136 -25.86 2.09 1.79
C ASP A 136 -24.51 2.61 2.32
N PRO A 137 -23.35 2.15 1.81
CA PRO A 137 -23.17 1.16 0.74
C PRO A 137 -23.48 -0.29 1.16
N CYS A 138 -23.97 -1.10 0.23
CA CYS A 138 -24.17 -2.55 0.42
C CYS A 138 -23.26 -3.38 -0.48
N PHE A 139 -22.85 -4.56 0.00
CA PHE A 139 -21.85 -5.41 -0.65
C PHE A 139 -22.45 -6.74 -1.12
N PHE A 140 -22.20 -7.14 -2.36
CA PHE A 140 -22.77 -8.34 -2.97
C PHE A 140 -21.71 -9.20 -3.66
N CYS A 141 -21.89 -10.52 -3.68
CA CYS A 141 -21.18 -11.38 -4.63
C CYS A 141 -21.84 -11.28 -6.01
N ASP A 142 -21.19 -11.77 -7.07
CA ASP A 142 -21.72 -11.68 -8.44
C ASP A 142 -23.14 -12.25 -8.58
N VAL A 143 -23.38 -13.41 -7.96
CA VAL A 143 -24.66 -14.12 -8.07
C VAL A 143 -25.78 -13.32 -7.42
N CYS A 144 -25.62 -12.94 -6.15
CA CYS A 144 -26.63 -12.17 -5.43
C CYS A 144 -26.84 -10.78 -6.04
N PHE A 145 -25.76 -10.14 -6.53
CA PHE A 145 -25.87 -8.86 -7.22
C PHE A 145 -26.75 -9.00 -8.47
N ARG A 146 -26.46 -9.97 -9.33
CA ARG A 146 -27.23 -10.17 -10.57
C ARG A 146 -28.69 -10.54 -10.28
N MET A 147 -28.93 -11.43 -9.32
CA MET A 147 -30.27 -11.89 -8.97
C MET A 147 -31.16 -10.79 -8.38
N LEU A 148 -30.58 -9.85 -7.63
CA LEU A 148 -31.36 -8.78 -6.98
C LEU A 148 -31.62 -7.61 -7.93
N HIS A 149 -30.69 -7.32 -8.83
CA HIS A 149 -30.68 -6.07 -9.59
C HIS A 149 -31.04 -6.21 -11.07
N TYR A 150 -31.06 -7.43 -11.61
CA TYR A 150 -31.32 -7.69 -13.02
C TYR A 150 -32.33 -8.82 -13.21
N ASP A 151 -33.17 -8.68 -14.23
CA ASP A 151 -34.06 -9.76 -14.67
C ASP A 151 -33.29 -10.85 -15.47
N SER A 152 -34.02 -11.88 -15.91
CA SER A 152 -33.47 -12.96 -16.72
C SER A 152 -32.93 -12.52 -18.09
N GLU A 153 -33.42 -11.39 -18.62
CA GLU A 153 -32.99 -10.81 -19.89
C GLU A 153 -31.79 -9.86 -19.72
N GLY A 154 -31.44 -9.52 -18.47
CA GLY A 154 -30.34 -8.61 -18.14
C GLY A 154 -30.75 -7.14 -18.05
N ASN A 155 -32.05 -6.84 -18.00
CA ASN A 155 -32.53 -5.48 -17.76
C ASN A 155 -32.43 -5.13 -16.28
N LYS A 156 -32.06 -3.88 -15.99
CA LYS A 156 -31.93 -3.35 -14.63
C LYS A 156 -33.31 -3.22 -13.99
N LEU A 157 -33.49 -3.75 -12.79
CA LEU A 157 -34.78 -3.77 -12.08
C LEU A 157 -35.07 -2.50 -11.25
N GLY A 158 -34.11 -1.59 -11.09
CA GLY A 158 -34.28 -0.32 -10.38
C GLY A 158 -33.07 0.58 -10.50
N GLU A 159 -33.10 1.74 -9.84
CA GLU A 159 -31.99 2.69 -9.87
C GLU A 159 -31.03 2.47 -8.71
N PHE A 160 -29.74 2.38 -9.04
CA PHE A 160 -28.62 2.21 -8.13
C PHE A 160 -27.31 2.54 -8.87
N LEU A 161 -26.29 2.89 -8.11
CA LEU A 161 -24.90 2.96 -8.57
C LEU A 161 -24.20 1.66 -8.16
N ALA A 162 -23.47 1.01 -9.07
CA ALA A 162 -22.74 -0.21 -8.78
C ALA A 162 -21.28 -0.07 -9.21
N TYR A 163 -20.38 -0.47 -8.31
CA TYR A 163 -18.94 -0.43 -8.54
C TYR A 163 -18.33 -1.80 -8.24
N PRO A 164 -17.35 -2.26 -9.04
CA PRO A 164 -16.55 -3.41 -8.68
C PRO A 164 -15.88 -3.20 -7.32
N TYR A 165 -16.02 -4.17 -6.44
CA TYR A 165 -15.37 -4.20 -5.14
C TYR A 165 -14.28 -5.26 -5.15
N VAL A 166 -13.08 -4.86 -4.72
CA VAL A 166 -11.96 -5.77 -4.53
C VAL A 166 -11.72 -5.91 -3.03
N ASP A 167 -11.95 -7.12 -2.51
CA ASP A 167 -11.74 -7.40 -1.11
C ASP A 167 -10.26 -7.24 -0.74
N PRO A 168 -9.91 -6.45 0.29
CA PRO A 168 -8.52 -6.25 0.70
C PRO A 168 -7.81 -7.56 1.08
N GLY A 169 -8.54 -8.56 1.58
CA GLY A 169 -8.01 -9.89 1.88
C GLY A 169 -7.64 -10.70 0.64
N THR A 170 -8.00 -10.27 -0.57
CA THR A 170 -7.58 -10.94 -1.84
C THR A 170 -6.09 -10.80 -2.10
N PHE A 171 -5.47 -9.73 -1.58
CA PHE A 171 -4.03 -9.47 -1.73
C PHE A 171 -3.21 -10.01 -0.55
N ASN A 172 -3.87 -10.74 0.37
CA ASN A 172 -3.21 -11.39 1.50
C ASN A 172 -2.66 -12.77 1.15
#